data_AF-A0A946CDT6-F1
#
_entry.id   AF-A0A946CDT6-F1
#
_cell.length_a   1.000
_cell.length_b   1.000
_cell.length_c   1.000
_cell.angle_alpha   90.00
_cell.angle_beta   90.00
_cell.angle_gamma   90.00
#
_symmetry.space_group_name_H-M   'P 1'
#
loop_
_entity.id
_entity.type
_entity.pdbx_description
1 polymer ?
#
loop_
_entity_poly.entity_id
_entity_poly.type
_entity_poly.pdbx_seq_one_letter_code
_entity_poly.pdbx_strand_id
1 'polypeptide(L)'
;MRTLVKLVKSTKLGVRMILKIFLSVLLCAPLLACPNDEKTPKIEGTANPEKFPTPDPDEALLATIQYPEEMTARVYAREPDALNVTAIAFDEKNRLYLSETHRFDRGIEDNRRNQHWLRDDIALTSTSERLAMYRKHEGVKPLSYYTEHSDKIRVLVDEDADGKLDKSQIFADGFNDPLDGTAAGIFAANGKVYFACIPHVWMIEDNDSDLKADKRESLQEGYGISVSLSG
;
A
#
# COMPACT_ATOMS: atom_id res chain seq x y z
N MET A 1 45.10 84.46 59.08
CA MET A 1 44.49 84.68 57.75
C MET A 1 44.90 83.55 56.82
N ARG A 2 43.90 82.84 56.25
CA ARG A 2 43.91 82.01 55.02
C ARG A 2 44.73 80.69 54.97
N THR A 3 44.00 79.62 55.34
CA THR A 3 43.69 78.36 54.65
C THR A 3 44.36 77.97 53.31
N LEU A 4 44.54 76.64 53.20
CA LEU A 4 44.41 75.73 52.03
C LEU A 4 45.59 75.56 51.05
N VAL A 5 45.95 74.28 50.88
CA VAL A 5 46.09 73.51 49.61
C VAL A 5 47.31 72.58 49.67
N LYS A 6 47.08 71.37 50.17
CA LYS A 6 47.83 70.15 49.82
C LYS A 6 46.83 69.01 49.72
N LEU A 7 46.29 68.77 48.53
CA LEU A 7 45.67 67.49 48.17
C LEU A 7 45.35 67.56 46.68
N VAL A 8 46.01 66.77 45.84
CA VAL A 8 45.52 66.15 44.58
C VAL A 8 46.76 65.55 43.91
N LYS A 9 46.97 64.22 44.04
CA LYS A 9 47.66 63.41 43.01
C LYS A 9 47.69 61.88 43.26
N SER A 10 47.07 61.34 44.32
CA SER A 10 47.11 59.89 44.61
C SER A 10 45.80 59.11 44.34
N THR A 11 44.79 59.70 43.69
CA THR A 11 43.46 59.08 43.52
C THR A 11 43.16 58.50 42.13
N LYS A 12 44.14 58.41 41.22
CA LYS A 12 43.91 57.90 39.85
C LYS A 12 44.42 56.48 39.57
N LEU A 13 45.13 55.83 40.49
CA LEU A 13 45.70 54.48 40.26
C LEU A 13 44.82 53.34 40.79
N GLY A 14 44.06 53.56 41.88
CA GLY A 14 43.19 52.53 42.48
C GLY A 14 41.91 52.20 41.69
N VAL A 15 41.34 53.17 40.98
CA VAL A 15 40.06 52.98 40.27
C VAL A 15 40.21 52.12 39.01
N ARG A 16 41.37 52.18 38.33
CA ARG A 16 41.64 51.37 37.12
C ARG A 16 41.95 49.90 37.44
N MET A 17 42.43 49.58 38.63
CA MET A 17 42.74 48.21 39.05
C MET A 17 41.49 47.50 39.57
N ILE A 18 40.65 48.20 40.34
CA ILE A 18 39.37 47.68 40.83
C ILE A 18 38.39 47.43 39.68
N LEU A 19 38.35 48.31 38.67
CA LEU A 19 37.50 48.12 37.49
C LEU A 19 37.94 46.92 36.62
N LYS A 20 39.25 46.61 36.55
CA LYS A 20 39.75 45.44 35.80
C LYS A 20 39.51 44.12 36.53
N ILE A 21 39.56 44.11 37.86
CA ILE A 21 39.26 42.92 38.67
C ILE A 21 37.75 42.63 38.63
N PHE A 22 36.89 43.66 38.76
CA PHE A 22 35.44 43.49 38.62
C PHE A 22 35.03 43.05 37.21
N LEU A 23 35.70 43.54 36.16
CA LEU A 23 35.41 43.13 34.78
C LEU A 23 35.94 41.72 34.45
N SER A 24 36.94 41.21 35.18
CA SER A 24 37.44 39.84 35.01
C SER A 24 36.60 38.78 35.73
N VAL A 25 35.92 39.14 36.84
CA VAL A 25 35.01 38.24 37.57
C VAL A 25 33.63 38.19 36.90
N LEU A 26 33.20 39.27 36.24
CA LEU A 26 31.94 39.28 35.48
C LEU A 26 32.03 38.50 34.14
N LEU A 27 33.23 38.29 33.59
CA LEU A 27 33.42 37.58 32.31
C LEU A 27 33.68 36.07 32.46
N CYS A 28 33.74 35.53 33.69
CA CYS A 28 33.97 34.11 33.96
C CYS A 28 32.79 33.39 34.64
N ALA A 29 31.65 34.07 34.81
CA ALA A 29 30.47 33.53 35.47
C ALA A 29 29.24 33.37 34.53
N PRO A 30 29.43 32.79 33.33
CA PRO A 30 28.47 31.77 32.91
C PRO A 30 29.15 30.66 32.09
N LEU A 31 30.08 29.91 32.68
CA LEU A 31 30.60 28.67 32.09
C LEU A 31 30.39 27.44 32.97
N LEU A 32 29.64 27.59 34.08
CA LEU A 32 29.26 26.50 34.99
C LEU A 32 27.74 26.36 35.15
N ALA A 33 26.96 27.00 34.29
CA ALA A 33 25.55 26.66 34.09
C ALA A 33 25.42 25.91 32.77
N CYS A 34 26.05 24.73 32.68
CA CYS A 34 25.43 23.70 31.87
C CYS A 34 24.02 23.52 32.48
N PRO A 35 22.93 23.69 31.71
CA PRO A 35 21.64 23.22 32.20
C PRO A 35 21.86 21.77 32.61
N ASN A 36 21.53 21.43 33.86
CA ASN A 36 21.48 20.04 34.26
C ASN A 36 20.73 19.30 33.15
N ASP A 37 21.29 18.19 32.71
CA ASP A 37 20.63 17.22 31.82
C ASP A 37 19.52 16.49 32.61
N GLU A 38 18.80 17.23 33.46
CA GLU A 38 17.52 16.82 34.00
C GLU A 38 16.60 16.75 32.79
N LYS A 39 16.44 15.52 32.31
CA LYS A 39 15.35 15.15 31.40
C LYS A 39 14.12 15.91 31.85
N THR A 40 13.65 16.82 31.01
CA THR A 40 12.34 17.43 31.16
C THR A 40 11.39 16.29 31.52
N PRO A 41 10.63 16.38 32.63
CA PRO A 41 9.69 15.33 32.96
C PRO A 41 8.84 15.14 31.71
N LYS A 42 8.92 13.94 31.12
CA LYS A 42 8.05 13.59 30.00
C LYS A 42 6.67 13.90 30.52
N ILE A 43 5.98 14.83 29.87
CA ILE A 43 4.55 14.96 30.06
C ILE A 43 4.07 13.55 29.70
N GLU A 44 3.68 12.76 30.70
CA GLU A 44 3.04 11.48 30.45
C GLU A 44 1.92 11.84 29.48
N GLY A 45 2.06 11.36 28.25
CA GLY A 45 0.99 11.54 27.28
C GLY A 45 -0.27 11.06 27.97
N THR A 46 -1.40 11.69 27.70
CA THR A 46 -2.72 11.18 28.08
C THR A 46 -3.05 9.89 27.32
N ALA A 47 -2.05 9.05 27.06
CA ALA A 47 -2.18 7.68 26.64
C ALA A 47 -2.90 6.99 27.78
N ASN A 48 -4.21 6.88 27.64
CA ASN A 48 -5.04 6.05 28.47
C ASN A 48 -4.32 4.69 28.60
N PRO A 49 -3.93 4.27 29.82
CA PRO A 49 -3.28 2.98 30.01
C PRO A 49 -4.20 1.82 29.63
N GLU A 50 -5.50 2.08 29.58
CA GLU A 50 -6.49 1.16 29.07
C GLU A 50 -6.49 1.20 27.54
N LYS A 51 -6.25 0.03 26.93
CA LYS A 51 -6.52 -0.15 25.51
C LYS A 51 -7.97 0.24 25.26
N PHE A 52 -8.20 1.11 24.28
CA PHE A 52 -9.55 1.37 23.81
C PHE A 52 -10.23 0.03 23.48
N PRO A 53 -11.49 -0.17 23.92
CA PRO A 53 -12.23 -1.35 23.52
C PRO A 53 -12.23 -1.38 21.99
N THR A 54 -11.57 -2.41 21.44
CA THR A 54 -11.55 -2.65 19.99
C THR A 54 -12.78 -3.50 19.72
N PRO A 55 -13.82 -2.96 19.05
CA PRO A 55 -14.99 -3.77 18.72
C PRO A 55 -14.57 -4.97 17.88
N ASP A 56 -15.41 -6.01 17.87
CA ASP A 56 -15.25 -7.08 16.90
C ASP A 56 -15.25 -6.46 15.47
N PRO A 57 -14.29 -6.83 14.61
CA PRO A 57 -14.13 -6.19 13.31
C PRO A 57 -15.35 -6.37 12.40
N ASP A 58 -16.07 -7.48 12.51
CA ASP A 58 -17.26 -7.73 11.70
C ASP A 58 -18.42 -6.88 12.21
N GLU A 59 -18.60 -6.79 13.53
CA GLU A 59 -19.59 -5.90 14.14
C GLU A 59 -19.31 -4.43 13.77
N ALA A 60 -18.03 -4.02 13.80
CA ALA A 60 -17.62 -2.68 13.41
C ALA A 60 -17.92 -2.39 11.93
N LEU A 61 -17.65 -3.34 11.03
CA LEU A 61 -17.95 -3.19 9.61
C LEU A 61 -19.46 -3.10 9.38
N LEU A 62 -20.24 -4.01 9.95
CA LEU A 62 -21.69 -4.06 9.77
C LEU A 62 -22.39 -2.80 10.31
N ALA A 63 -21.86 -2.19 11.37
CA ALA A 63 -22.36 -0.92 11.89
C ALA A 63 -22.22 0.27 10.91
N THR A 64 -21.38 0.14 9.87
CA THR A 64 -21.19 1.18 8.83
C THR A 64 -22.10 1.00 7.61
N ILE A 65 -22.75 -0.15 7.46
CA ILE A 65 -23.55 -0.49 6.29
C ILE A 65 -25.03 -0.22 6.60
N GLN A 66 -25.70 0.53 5.71
CA GLN A 66 -27.14 0.73 5.77
C GLN A 66 -27.83 -0.21 4.79
N TYR A 67 -28.89 -0.88 5.24
CA TYR A 67 -29.70 -1.78 4.41
C TYR A 67 -31.17 -1.67 4.82
N PRO A 68 -32.13 -2.02 3.92
CA PRO A 68 -33.56 -2.04 4.23
C PRO A 68 -33.89 -2.95 5.43
N GLU A 69 -34.95 -2.63 6.18
CA GLU A 69 -35.33 -3.37 7.39
C GLU A 69 -35.65 -4.86 7.12
N GLU A 70 -36.06 -5.19 5.90
CA GLU A 70 -36.35 -6.56 5.47
C GLU A 70 -35.10 -7.38 5.11
N MET A 71 -33.91 -6.78 5.13
CA MET A 71 -32.65 -7.42 4.80
C MET A 71 -31.78 -7.67 6.04
N THR A 72 -30.89 -8.66 5.96
CA THR A 72 -29.86 -8.90 6.97
C THR A 72 -28.48 -8.89 6.31
N ALA A 73 -27.58 -8.04 6.80
CA ALA A 73 -26.19 -8.06 6.37
C ALA A 73 -25.35 -9.03 7.25
N ARG A 74 -24.42 -9.75 6.63
CA ARG A 74 -23.46 -10.64 7.29
C ARG A 74 -22.11 -10.55 6.57
N VAL A 75 -21.03 -10.80 7.30
CA VAL A 75 -19.70 -10.98 6.70
C VAL A 75 -19.57 -12.42 6.22
N TYR A 76 -19.42 -12.61 4.91
CA TYR A 76 -19.28 -13.94 4.31
C TYR A 76 -17.83 -14.41 4.25
N ALA A 77 -16.91 -13.54 3.83
CA ALA A 77 -15.47 -13.81 3.76
C ALA A 77 -14.67 -12.53 4.03
N ARG A 78 -13.48 -12.69 4.60
CA ARG A 78 -12.46 -11.64 4.81
C ARG A 78 -11.06 -12.24 4.67
N GLU A 79 -10.02 -11.44 4.81
CA GLU A 79 -8.64 -11.97 4.83
C GLU A 79 -8.50 -13.12 5.85
N PRO A 80 -7.85 -14.24 5.47
CA PRO A 80 -7.08 -14.48 4.25
C PRO A 80 -7.89 -15.03 3.05
N ASP A 81 -9.19 -15.27 3.21
CA ASP A 81 -10.06 -15.93 2.22
C ASP A 81 -10.58 -15.02 1.13
N ALA A 82 -10.50 -13.70 1.31
CA ALA A 82 -10.80 -12.72 0.27
C ALA A 82 -9.79 -11.57 0.37
N LEU A 83 -8.86 -11.48 -0.57
CA LEU A 83 -7.80 -10.47 -0.59
C LEU A 83 -7.65 -9.85 -1.98
N ASN A 84 -7.62 -8.51 -2.06
CA ASN A 84 -7.50 -7.75 -3.32
C ASN A 84 -8.54 -8.14 -4.40
N VAL A 85 -9.76 -8.43 -3.97
CA VAL A 85 -10.86 -8.86 -4.85
C VAL A 85 -11.24 -7.73 -5.80
N THR A 86 -11.24 -8.01 -7.10
CA THR A 86 -11.57 -7.04 -8.16
C THR A 86 -12.96 -7.31 -8.74
N ALA A 87 -13.31 -8.58 -8.95
CA ALA A 87 -14.62 -8.99 -9.41
C ALA A 87 -15.05 -10.32 -8.76
N ILE A 88 -16.36 -10.58 -8.77
CA ILE A 88 -16.95 -11.79 -8.22
C ILE A 88 -17.97 -12.39 -9.20
N ALA A 89 -18.13 -13.71 -9.18
CA ALA A 89 -19.17 -14.40 -9.94
C ALA A 89 -19.65 -15.65 -9.20
N PHE A 90 -20.95 -15.92 -9.26
CA PHE A 90 -21.52 -17.19 -8.83
C PHE A 90 -21.65 -18.13 -10.02
N ASP A 91 -21.49 -19.43 -9.76
CA ASP A 91 -21.83 -20.47 -10.72
C ASP A 91 -23.17 -21.14 -10.42
N GLU A 92 -23.52 -22.17 -11.19
CA GLU A 92 -24.79 -22.90 -11.06
C GLU A 92 -24.91 -23.73 -9.78
N LYS A 93 -23.80 -23.91 -9.05
CA LYS A 93 -23.73 -24.67 -7.80
C LYS A 93 -23.65 -23.75 -6.58
N ASN A 94 -23.91 -22.44 -6.75
CA ASN A 94 -23.76 -21.40 -5.72
C ASN A 94 -22.32 -21.27 -5.17
N ARG A 95 -21.31 -21.70 -5.92
CA ARG A 95 -19.91 -21.44 -5.57
C ARG A 95 -19.56 -20.00 -5.98
N LEU A 96 -18.89 -19.27 -5.10
CA LEU A 96 -18.48 -17.89 -5.35
C LEU A 96 -17.03 -17.84 -5.81
N TYR A 97 -16.81 -17.42 -7.05
CA TYR A 97 -15.48 -17.17 -7.60
C TYR A 97 -15.08 -15.72 -7.40
N LEU A 98 -13.84 -15.50 -6.97
CA LEU A 98 -13.21 -14.20 -6.79
C LEU A 98 -12.07 -14.06 -7.77
N SER A 99 -11.99 -12.94 -8.49
CA SER A 99 -10.75 -12.53 -9.13
C SER A 99 -9.94 -11.66 -8.18
N GLU A 100 -8.69 -12.02 -7.95
CA GLU A 100 -7.79 -11.31 -7.05
C GLU A 100 -6.65 -10.66 -7.85
N THR A 101 -6.61 -9.33 -7.86
CA THR A 101 -5.51 -8.58 -8.47
C THR A 101 -4.43 -8.36 -7.42
N HIS A 102 -3.41 -9.21 -7.46
CA HIS A 102 -2.23 -9.03 -6.65
C HIS A 102 -1.24 -8.12 -7.35
N ARG A 103 -1.17 -8.05 -8.68
CA ARG A 103 -0.08 -7.39 -9.42
C ARG A 103 -0.21 -5.87 -9.59
N PHE A 104 -1.25 -5.25 -9.04
CA PHE A 104 -1.44 -3.79 -9.13
C PHE A 104 -0.24 -3.06 -8.52
N ASP A 105 0.35 -2.11 -9.26
CA ASP A 105 1.58 -1.41 -8.91
C ASP A 105 2.84 -2.29 -8.73
N ARG A 106 2.78 -3.59 -9.06
CA ARG A 106 3.90 -4.56 -8.94
C ARG A 106 3.91 -5.60 -10.07
N GLY A 107 3.88 -5.11 -11.30
CA GLY A 107 3.84 -5.93 -12.52
C GLY A 107 2.83 -5.43 -13.54
N ILE A 108 1.90 -4.57 -13.11
CA ILE A 108 0.96 -3.85 -13.97
C ILE A 108 1.38 -2.39 -13.97
N GLU A 109 1.67 -1.86 -15.15
CA GLU A 109 2.30 -0.54 -15.28
C GLU A 109 1.30 0.56 -15.61
N ASP A 110 1.72 1.78 -15.27
CA ASP A 110 1.00 3.01 -15.57
C ASP A 110 1.97 4.04 -16.15
N ASN A 111 1.56 4.69 -17.25
CA ASN A 111 2.41 5.64 -17.94
C ASN A 111 2.80 6.85 -17.09
N ARG A 112 1.97 7.29 -16.12
CA ARG A 112 2.28 8.42 -15.23
C ARG A 112 3.56 8.19 -14.44
N ARG A 113 3.89 6.93 -14.17
CA ARG A 113 5.09 6.52 -13.42
C ARG A 113 6.26 6.14 -14.35
N ASN A 114 6.01 5.98 -15.65
CA ASN A 114 6.97 5.47 -16.64
C ASN A 114 7.04 6.37 -17.88
N GLN A 115 7.28 7.66 -17.69
CA GLN A 115 7.34 8.63 -18.79
C GLN A 115 8.42 8.34 -19.85
N HIS A 116 9.43 7.53 -19.51
CA HIS A 116 10.57 7.21 -20.38
C HIS A 116 10.19 6.44 -21.65
N TRP A 117 9.10 5.67 -21.64
CA TRP A 117 8.64 4.90 -22.80
C TRP A 117 7.39 5.49 -23.47
N LEU A 118 6.89 6.64 -23.01
CA LEU A 118 5.59 7.17 -23.41
C LEU A 118 5.44 7.34 -24.93
N ARG A 119 6.52 7.72 -25.62
CA ARG A 119 6.52 7.89 -27.08
C ARG A 119 6.44 6.56 -27.82
N ASP A 120 7.04 5.51 -27.27
CA ASP A 120 6.92 4.17 -27.83
C ASP A 120 5.51 3.63 -27.58
N ASP A 121 4.96 3.81 -26.38
CA ASP A 121 3.63 3.33 -25.98
C ASP A 121 2.48 3.90 -26.85
N ILE A 122 2.51 5.21 -27.14
CA ILE A 122 1.49 5.87 -27.99
C ILE A 122 1.54 5.36 -29.45
N ALA A 123 2.69 4.84 -29.90
CA ALA A 123 2.87 4.36 -31.27
C ALA A 123 2.42 2.89 -31.46
N LEU A 124 2.07 2.19 -30.39
CA LEU A 124 1.74 0.77 -30.44
C LEU A 124 0.42 0.50 -31.17
N THR A 125 0.42 -0.55 -31.98
CA THR A 125 -0.74 -1.05 -32.72
C THR A 125 -1.04 -2.53 -32.47
N SER A 126 -0.16 -3.23 -31.73
CA SER A 126 -0.38 -4.62 -31.32
C SER A 126 0.24 -4.95 -29.96
N THR A 127 -0.23 -6.03 -29.33
CA THR A 127 0.33 -6.56 -28.07
C THR A 127 1.77 -7.04 -28.22
N SER A 128 2.13 -7.56 -29.41
CA SER A 128 3.50 -7.96 -29.72
C SER A 128 4.49 -6.79 -29.73
N GLU A 129 4.05 -5.61 -30.21
CA GLU A 129 4.83 -4.38 -30.16
C GLU A 129 4.98 -3.88 -28.72
N ARG A 130 3.94 -4.03 -27.87
CA ARG A 130 4.03 -3.73 -26.43
C ARG A 130 5.11 -4.57 -25.76
N LEU A 131 5.17 -5.86 -26.06
CA LEU A 131 6.22 -6.73 -25.54
C LEU A 131 7.61 -6.32 -26.06
N ALA A 132 7.72 -5.94 -27.32
CA ALA A 132 8.96 -5.41 -27.89
C ALA A 132 9.40 -4.10 -27.21
N MET A 133 8.44 -3.23 -26.86
CA MET A 133 8.70 -2.03 -26.07
C MET A 133 9.22 -2.39 -24.67
N TYR A 134 8.62 -3.35 -23.98
CA TYR A 134 9.13 -3.80 -22.67
C TYR A 134 10.57 -4.28 -22.79
N ARG A 135 10.86 -5.09 -23.81
CA ARG A 135 12.23 -5.55 -24.12
C ARG A 135 13.21 -4.42 -24.36
N LYS A 136 12.81 -3.40 -25.12
CA LYS A 136 13.62 -2.21 -25.40
C LYS A 136 14.00 -1.46 -24.12
N HIS A 137 13.12 -1.43 -23.12
CA HIS A 137 13.31 -0.70 -21.86
C HIS A 137 13.74 -1.59 -20.67
N GLU A 138 14.19 -2.82 -20.93
CA GLU A 138 14.64 -3.77 -19.89
C GLU A 138 15.75 -3.22 -18.98
N GLY A 139 16.57 -2.31 -19.49
CA GLY A 139 17.62 -1.65 -18.70
C GLY A 139 17.10 -0.74 -17.59
N VAL A 140 15.85 -0.27 -17.68
CA VAL A 140 15.16 0.50 -16.62
C VAL A 140 14.31 -0.42 -15.77
N LYS A 141 13.58 -1.34 -16.40
CA LYS A 141 12.67 -2.27 -15.74
C LYS A 141 12.80 -3.67 -16.37
N PRO A 142 13.46 -4.63 -15.71
CA PRO A 142 13.71 -5.94 -16.29
C PRO A 142 12.42 -6.73 -16.47
N LEU A 143 12.36 -7.65 -17.44
CA LEU A 143 11.16 -8.47 -17.67
C LEU A 143 10.73 -9.29 -16.44
N SER A 144 11.68 -9.66 -15.56
CA SER A 144 11.40 -10.39 -14.33
C SER A 144 10.47 -9.64 -13.37
N TYR A 145 10.47 -8.30 -13.42
CA TYR A 145 9.59 -7.48 -12.60
C TYR A 145 8.11 -7.76 -12.89
N TYR A 146 7.75 -8.01 -14.16
CA TYR A 146 6.36 -8.26 -14.54
C TYR A 146 5.88 -9.65 -14.12
N THR A 147 6.82 -10.59 -13.96
CA THR A 147 6.54 -12.01 -13.68
C THR A 147 6.68 -12.39 -12.20
N GLU A 148 7.15 -11.47 -11.35
CA GLU A 148 7.48 -11.73 -9.94
C GLU A 148 6.25 -12.11 -9.09
N HIS A 149 5.10 -11.50 -9.40
CA HIS A 149 3.83 -11.75 -8.73
C HIS A 149 2.80 -12.29 -9.72
N SER A 150 1.81 -13.02 -9.19
CA SER A 150 0.75 -13.64 -9.98
C SER A 150 -0.62 -13.31 -9.43
N ASP A 151 -1.53 -12.94 -10.33
CA ASP A 151 -2.95 -12.80 -10.02
C ASP A 151 -3.61 -14.18 -9.89
N LYS A 152 -4.75 -14.23 -9.20
CA LYS A 152 -5.38 -15.49 -8.80
C LYS A 152 -6.87 -15.46 -9.01
N ILE A 153 -7.42 -16.65 -9.21
CA ILE A 153 -8.84 -16.92 -9.07
C ILE A 153 -9.01 -17.81 -7.85
N ARG A 154 -9.84 -17.38 -6.91
CA ARG A 154 -10.23 -18.17 -5.73
C ARG A 154 -11.67 -18.61 -5.88
N VAL A 155 -11.99 -19.79 -5.35
CA VAL A 155 -13.36 -20.26 -5.19
C VAL A 155 -13.68 -20.45 -3.72
N LEU A 156 -14.84 -19.93 -3.33
CA LEU A 156 -15.44 -20.01 -2.01
C LEU A 156 -16.69 -20.89 -2.10
N VAL A 157 -16.86 -21.77 -1.13
CA VAL A 157 -17.97 -22.73 -1.08
C VAL A 157 -18.61 -22.71 0.31
N ASP A 158 -19.93 -22.63 0.30
CA ASP A 158 -20.84 -22.92 1.42
C ASP A 158 -21.46 -24.30 1.10
N GLU A 159 -21.05 -25.33 1.82
CA GLU A 159 -21.40 -26.73 1.54
C GLU A 159 -22.77 -27.10 2.13
N ASP A 160 -23.16 -26.47 3.24
CA ASP A 160 -24.41 -26.77 3.95
C ASP A 160 -25.52 -25.73 3.74
N ALA A 161 -25.23 -24.68 2.97
CA ALA A 161 -26.12 -23.56 2.65
C ALA A 161 -26.59 -22.78 3.88
N ASP A 162 -25.79 -22.74 4.96
CA ASP A 162 -26.09 -21.97 6.16
C ASP A 162 -25.73 -20.48 6.04
N GLY A 163 -25.12 -20.09 4.92
CA GLY A 163 -24.67 -18.74 4.62
C GLY A 163 -23.32 -18.40 5.23
N LYS A 164 -22.53 -19.39 5.67
CA LYS A 164 -21.14 -19.23 6.10
C LYS A 164 -20.18 -19.87 5.10
N LEU A 165 -18.94 -19.43 5.16
CA LEU A 165 -17.88 -19.97 4.34
C LEU A 165 -17.34 -21.27 4.98
N ASP A 166 -17.41 -22.37 4.25
CA ASP A 166 -16.83 -23.66 4.68
C ASP A 166 -15.47 -23.92 4.03
N LYS A 167 -15.34 -23.59 2.75
CA LYS A 167 -14.14 -23.91 1.97
C LYS A 167 -13.68 -22.73 1.12
N SER A 168 -12.38 -22.45 1.18
CA SER A 168 -11.68 -21.44 0.41
C SER A 168 -10.45 -22.07 -0.23
N GLN A 169 -10.35 -21.99 -1.57
CA GLN A 169 -9.19 -22.51 -2.29
C GLN A 169 -8.86 -21.71 -3.54
N ILE A 170 -7.59 -21.71 -3.93
CA ILE A 170 -7.17 -21.17 -5.23
C ILE A 170 -7.66 -22.11 -6.34
N PHE A 171 -8.52 -21.60 -7.20
CA PHE A 171 -9.02 -22.30 -8.38
C PHE A 171 -8.01 -22.24 -9.53
N ALA A 172 -7.45 -21.05 -9.78
CA ALA A 172 -6.43 -20.84 -10.82
C ALA A 172 -5.39 -19.79 -10.39
N ASP A 173 -4.15 -19.99 -10.84
CA ASP A 173 -3.01 -19.09 -10.60
C ASP A 173 -2.14 -19.04 -11.86
N GLY A 174 -1.00 -18.33 -11.83
CA GLY A 174 -0.09 -18.18 -12.96
C GLY A 174 -0.62 -17.21 -14.01
N PHE A 175 -1.18 -16.09 -13.56
CA PHE A 175 -1.52 -14.94 -14.41
C PHE A 175 -0.46 -13.86 -14.15
N ASN A 176 0.72 -14.10 -14.71
CA ASN A 176 1.92 -13.31 -14.51
C ASN A 176 2.79 -13.17 -15.77
N ASP A 177 2.23 -13.38 -16.96
CA ASP A 177 2.95 -13.04 -18.20
C ASP A 177 3.29 -11.54 -18.21
N PRO A 178 4.41 -11.11 -18.85
CA PRO A 178 4.71 -9.68 -18.96
C PRO A 178 3.55 -8.86 -19.53
N LEU A 179 2.75 -9.44 -20.44
CA LEU A 179 1.60 -8.75 -21.00
C LEU A 179 0.33 -8.82 -20.12
N ASP A 180 0.32 -9.69 -19.11
CA ASP A 180 -0.82 -9.85 -18.22
C ASP A 180 -1.14 -8.55 -17.47
N GLY A 181 -2.40 -8.11 -17.51
CA GLY A 181 -2.89 -6.96 -16.75
C GLY A 181 -3.59 -7.34 -15.45
N THR A 182 -4.52 -6.50 -15.01
CA THR A 182 -5.33 -6.75 -13.80
C THR A 182 -6.27 -7.94 -13.99
N ALA A 183 -6.63 -8.60 -12.89
CA ALA A 183 -7.66 -9.61 -12.81
C ALA A 183 -9.07 -8.99 -12.91
N ALA A 184 -9.32 -8.27 -14.01
CA ALA A 184 -10.34 -7.23 -14.13
C ALA A 184 -11.78 -7.74 -14.09
N GLY A 185 -12.02 -9.00 -14.47
CA GLY A 185 -13.39 -9.53 -14.54
C GLY A 185 -13.42 -11.04 -14.47
N ILE A 186 -14.50 -11.56 -13.90
CA ILE A 186 -14.77 -12.99 -13.80
C ILE A 186 -16.24 -13.26 -14.05
N PHE A 187 -16.53 -14.37 -14.71
CA PHE A 187 -17.87 -14.86 -14.97
C PHE A 187 -17.86 -16.38 -14.94
N ALA A 188 -18.81 -17.01 -14.27
CA ALA A 188 -18.92 -18.47 -14.23
C ALA A 188 -20.24 -18.89 -14.89
N ALA A 189 -20.15 -19.77 -15.88
CA ALA A 189 -21.33 -20.31 -16.56
C ALA A 189 -21.02 -21.62 -17.30
N ASN A 190 -22.02 -22.48 -17.37
CA ASN A 190 -22.01 -23.79 -18.02
C ASN A 190 -20.85 -24.67 -17.53
N GLY A 191 -20.58 -24.65 -16.23
CA GLY A 191 -19.47 -25.37 -15.62
C GLY A 191 -18.07 -24.86 -15.98
N LYS A 192 -17.96 -23.68 -16.59
CA LYS A 192 -16.70 -23.03 -16.96
C LYS A 192 -16.53 -21.70 -16.27
N VAL A 193 -15.28 -21.27 -16.10
CA VAL A 193 -14.94 -19.94 -15.60
C VAL A 193 -14.31 -19.13 -16.74
N TYR A 194 -14.89 -17.97 -17.01
CA TYR A 194 -14.37 -16.99 -17.95
C TYR A 194 -13.69 -15.88 -17.17
N PHE A 195 -12.47 -15.54 -17.57
CA PHE A 195 -11.62 -14.62 -16.82
C PHE A 195 -10.99 -13.59 -17.74
N ALA A 196 -11.25 -12.32 -17.46
CA ALA A 196 -10.68 -11.21 -18.20
C ALA A 196 -9.36 -10.77 -17.54
N CYS A 197 -8.26 -11.08 -18.21
CA CYS A 197 -6.91 -10.66 -17.84
C CYS A 197 -6.17 -10.41 -19.15
N ILE A 198 -6.06 -9.13 -19.52
CA ILE A 198 -5.44 -8.72 -20.78
C ILE A 198 -4.05 -9.37 -20.90
N PRO A 199 -3.59 -9.76 -22.09
CA PRO A 199 -4.22 -9.50 -23.38
C PRO A 199 -5.37 -10.45 -23.72
N HIS A 200 -5.72 -11.37 -22.81
CA HIS A 200 -6.63 -12.48 -23.07
C HIS A 200 -8.00 -12.34 -22.39
N VAL A 201 -8.99 -12.98 -22.99
CA VAL A 201 -10.18 -13.47 -22.29
C VAL A 201 -10.04 -14.98 -22.22
N TRP A 202 -9.80 -15.48 -21.01
CA TRP A 202 -9.59 -16.89 -20.74
C TRP A 202 -10.91 -17.63 -20.55
N MET A 203 -10.98 -18.85 -21.03
CA MET A 203 -11.92 -19.88 -20.60
C MET A 203 -11.14 -20.94 -19.82
N ILE A 204 -11.64 -21.30 -18.64
CA ILE A 204 -10.98 -22.17 -17.69
C ILE A 204 -11.96 -23.27 -17.29
N GLU A 205 -11.46 -24.51 -17.32
CA GLU A 205 -12.24 -25.72 -17.10
C GLU A 205 -11.63 -26.54 -15.95
N ASP A 206 -12.51 -27.08 -15.11
CA ASP A 206 -12.23 -28.07 -14.07
C ASP A 206 -12.94 -29.36 -14.52
N ASN A 207 -12.16 -30.34 -14.95
CA ASN A 207 -12.66 -31.57 -15.58
C ASN A 207 -12.89 -32.69 -14.56
N ASP A 208 -12.19 -32.65 -13.42
CA ASP A 208 -12.30 -33.68 -12.38
C ASP A 208 -13.13 -33.25 -11.15
N SER A 209 -13.61 -32.01 -11.15
CA SER A 209 -14.41 -31.38 -10.09
C SER A 209 -13.66 -31.24 -8.76
N ASP A 210 -12.33 -31.15 -8.76
CA ASP A 210 -11.51 -30.93 -7.56
C ASP A 210 -11.41 -29.44 -7.15
N LEU A 211 -12.11 -28.56 -7.87
CA LEU A 211 -12.11 -27.11 -7.72
C LEU A 211 -10.75 -26.48 -8.09
N LYS A 212 -9.97 -27.11 -8.98
CA LYS A 212 -8.80 -26.52 -9.62
C LYS A 212 -8.93 -26.52 -11.13
N ALA A 213 -8.30 -25.53 -11.74
CA ALA A 213 -8.24 -25.41 -13.18
C ALA A 213 -7.34 -26.50 -13.79
N ASP A 214 -7.90 -27.34 -14.66
CA ASP A 214 -7.17 -28.33 -15.45
C ASP A 214 -6.76 -27.80 -16.81
N LYS A 215 -7.65 -27.03 -17.43
CA LYS A 215 -7.46 -26.49 -18.79
C LYS A 215 -7.76 -25.00 -18.81
N ARG A 216 -6.91 -24.27 -19.51
CA ARG A 216 -7.06 -22.84 -19.79
C ARG A 216 -6.86 -22.60 -21.29
N GLU A 217 -7.77 -21.85 -21.89
CA GLU A 217 -7.78 -21.53 -23.31
C GLU A 217 -8.07 -20.04 -23.52
N SER A 218 -7.30 -19.37 -24.36
CA SER A 218 -7.57 -17.98 -24.72
C SER A 218 -8.66 -17.96 -25.80
N LEU A 219 -9.87 -17.51 -25.42
CA LEU A 219 -10.98 -17.36 -26.37
C LEU A 219 -10.81 -16.13 -27.27
N GLN A 220 -10.18 -15.09 -26.73
CA GLN A 220 -9.88 -13.87 -27.46
C GLN A 220 -8.58 -13.28 -26.94
N GLU A 221 -7.80 -12.71 -27.85
CA GLU A 221 -6.58 -11.96 -27.55
C GLU A 221 -6.62 -10.59 -28.24
N GLY A 222 -5.75 -9.67 -27.81
CA GLY A 222 -5.51 -8.39 -28.49
C GLY A 222 -5.88 -7.19 -27.63
N TYR A 223 -6.26 -7.41 -26.37
CA TYR A 223 -6.56 -6.34 -25.43
C TYR A 223 -5.29 -5.72 -24.84
N GLY A 224 -5.38 -4.46 -24.43
CA GLY A 224 -4.28 -3.78 -23.75
C GLY A 224 -3.06 -3.54 -24.64
N ILE A 225 -3.25 -3.06 -25.87
CA ILE A 225 -2.15 -2.73 -26.78
C ILE A 225 -1.19 -1.70 -26.16
N SER A 226 -1.72 -0.71 -25.46
CA SER A 226 -0.95 0.31 -24.72
C SER A 226 -1.08 0.10 -23.22
N VAL A 227 -0.03 0.46 -22.48
CA VAL A 227 0.01 0.49 -21.02
C VAL A 227 -0.98 1.52 -20.46
N SER A 228 -1.09 2.67 -21.12
CA SER A 228 -2.03 3.74 -20.77
C SER A 228 -2.03 4.07 -19.26
N LEU A 229 -3.20 4.33 -18.70
CA LEU A 229 -3.45 4.54 -17.27
C LEU A 229 -3.99 3.25 -16.66
N SER A 230 -3.42 2.83 -15.53
CA SER A 230 -4.00 1.76 -14.70
C SER A 230 -5.21 2.33 -13.98
N GLY A 231 -6.38 1.71 -14.18
CA GLY A 231 -7.64 2.02 -13.50
C GLY A 231 -8.24 0.79 -12.86
#